data_AF-A0A0S6XCT6-F1
#
_entry.id   AF-A0A0S6XCT6-F1
#
_cell.length_a   1.000
_cell.length_b   1.000
_cell.length_c   1.000
_cell.angle_alpha   90.00
_cell.angle_beta   90.00
_cell.angle_gamma   90.00
#
_symmetry.space_group_name_H-M   'P 1'
#
loop_
_entity.id
_entity.type
_entity.pdbx_description
1 polymer ?
#
loop_
_entity_poly.entity_id
_entity_poly.type
_entity_poly.pdbx_seq_one_letter_code
_entity_poly.pdbx_strand_id
1 'polypeptide(L)' 'MPRATPGVLVQCDASIKAIIVKIDAENHNEFIVLDINDETVLVQNGKHEELKARLKDALKDTVREPEESESEG' A
#
# COMPACT_ATOMS: atom_id res chain seq x y z
N MET A 1 -18.66 15.19 20.83
CA MET A 1 -17.69 14.55 21.75
C MET A 1 -16.46 14.14 20.94
N PRO A 2 -15.24 14.31 21.46
CA PRO A 2 -14.03 13.82 20.79
C PRO A 2 -14.05 12.28 20.72
N ARG A 3 -13.56 11.72 19.61
CA ARG A 3 -13.47 10.27 19.36
C ARG A 3 -12.03 9.91 18.99
N ALA A 4 -11.54 8.78 19.51
CA ALA A 4 -10.26 8.21 19.16
C ALA A 4 -10.47 6.81 18.56
N THR A 5 -9.75 6.49 17.50
CA THR A 5 -9.77 5.19 16.84
C THR A 5 -8.35 4.62 16.85
N PRO A 6 -8.12 3.42 17.43
CA PRO A 6 -6.80 2.81 17.44
C PRO A 6 -6.42 2.30 16.03
N GLY A 7 -5.14 2.41 15.69
CA GLY A 7 -4.61 1.95 14.41
C GLY A 7 -3.10 2.16 14.32
N VAL A 8 -2.52 1.80 13.17
CA VAL A 8 -1.12 2.00 12.86
C VAL A 8 -0.99 3.15 11.88
N LEU A 9 -0.27 4.21 12.26
CA LEU A 9 0.00 5.32 11.34
C LEU A 9 1.13 4.91 10.39
N VAL A 10 0.84 4.94 9.09
CA VAL A 10 1.82 4.64 8.04
C VAL A 10 2.11 5.90 7.25
N GLN A 11 3.38 6.27 7.17
CA GLN A 11 3.87 7.35 6.33
C GLN A 11 4.78 6.77 5.24
N CYS A 12 4.57 7.19 3.99
CA CYS A 12 5.28 6.72 2.82
C CYS A 12 5.18 7.76 1.69
N ASP A 13 5.97 7.60 0.63
CA ASP A 13 5.82 8.43 -0.57
C ASP A 13 4.46 8.20 -1.27
N ALA A 14 4.04 9.18 -2.08
CA ALA A 14 2.75 9.16 -2.76
C ALA A 14 2.57 7.95 -3.70
N SER A 15 3.65 7.46 -4.33
CA SER A 15 3.62 6.26 -5.17
C SER A 15 3.32 5.00 -4.36
N ILE A 16 4.00 4.81 -3.23
CA ILE A 16 3.74 3.69 -2.32
C ILE A 16 2.33 3.78 -1.74
N LYS A 17 1.86 4.99 -1.36
CA LYS A 17 0.49 5.18 -0.90
C LYS A 17 -0.53 4.76 -1.97
N ALA A 18 -0.32 5.13 -3.23
CA ALA A 18 -1.21 4.74 -4.32
C ALA A 18 -1.32 3.22 -4.45
N ILE A 19 -0.21 2.49 -4.29
CA ILE A 19 -0.20 1.02 -4.28
C ILE A 19 -0.94 0.48 -3.06
N ILE A 20 -0.76 1.07 -1.87
CA ILE A 20 -1.47 0.68 -0.65
C ILE A 20 -2.99 0.86 -0.81
N VAL A 21 -3.44 1.98 -1.38
CA VAL A 21 -4.87 2.24 -1.66
C VAL A 21 -5.43 1.23 -2.66
N LYS A 22 -4.67 0.88 -3.69
CA LYS A 22 -5.06 -0.18 -4.64
C LYS A 22 -5.22 -1.53 -3.95
N ILE A 23 -4.24 -1.94 -3.13
CA ILE A 23 -4.31 -3.17 -2.33
C ILE A 23 -5.54 -3.16 -1.44
N ASP A 24 -5.83 -2.05 -0.76
CA ASP A 24 -6.99 -1.93 0.11
C ASP A 24 -8.31 -2.12 -0.64
N ALA A 25 -8.46 -1.47 -1.80
CA ALA A 25 -9.64 -1.60 -2.65
C ALA A 25 -9.85 -3.04 -3.18
N GLU A 26 -8.77 -3.73 -3.54
CA GLU A 26 -8.79 -5.13 -4.00
C GLU A 26 -9.13 -6.13 -2.88
N ASN A 27 -9.01 -5.69 -1.61
CA ASN A 27 -9.27 -6.50 -0.42
C ASN A 27 -10.43 -5.92 0.40
N HIS A 28 -11.46 -5.44 -0.28
CA HIS A 28 -12.71 -5.00 0.35
C HIS A 28 -12.56 -3.91 1.43
N ASN A 29 -11.53 -3.08 1.34
CA ASN A 29 -11.19 -2.01 2.28
C ASN A 29 -10.92 -2.51 3.72
N GLU A 30 -10.22 -3.65 3.86
CA GLU A 30 -9.88 -4.24 5.16
C GLU A 30 -8.65 -3.62 5.86
N PHE A 31 -7.86 -2.81 5.17
CA PHE A 31 -6.58 -2.28 5.66
C PHE A 31 -6.66 -0.81 6.06
N ILE A 32 -7.26 0.08 5.26
CA ILE A 32 -7.24 1.53 5.53
C ILE A 32 -8.47 1.92 6.36
N VAL A 33 -8.21 2.46 7.55
CA VAL A 33 -9.24 3.05 8.41
C VAL A 33 -9.52 4.49 8.01
N LEU A 34 -8.46 5.24 7.65
CA LEU A 34 -8.55 6.63 7.26
C LEU A 34 -7.42 7.00 6.30
N ASP A 35 -7.77 7.60 5.16
CA ASP A 35 -6.82 8.34 4.33
C ASP A 35 -6.66 9.76 4.89
N ILE A 36 -5.44 10.11 5.32
CA ILE A 36 -5.17 11.35 6.07
C ILE A 36 -4.68 12.46 5.13
N ASN A 37 -3.68 12.15 4.30
CA ASN A 37 -3.09 13.06 3.31
C ASN A 37 -2.30 12.26 2.26
N ASP A 38 -1.67 12.94 1.31
CA ASP A 38 -0.98 12.31 0.17
C ASP A 38 0.16 11.33 0.54
N GLU A 39 0.65 11.37 1.77
CA GLU A 39 1.76 10.55 2.24
C GLU A 39 1.42 9.71 3.49
N THR A 40 0.19 9.80 4.00
CA THR A 40 -0.16 9.23 5.30
C THR A 40 -1.52 8.56 5.29
N VAL A 41 -1.57 7.34 5.82
CA VAL A 41 -2.81 6.58 6.06
C VAL A 41 -2.81 5.99 7.47
N LEU A 42 -4.01 5.86 8.05
CA LEU A 42 -4.23 5.08 9.25
C LEU A 42 -4.64 3.66 8.86
N VAL A 43 -3.84 2.67 9.23
CA VAL A 43 -4.07 1.26 8.96
C VAL A 43 -4.75 0.57 10.13
N GLN A 44 -5.64 -0.37 9.84
CA GLN A 44 -6.35 -1.20 10.79
C GLN A 44 -5.37 -1.94 11.70
N ASN A 45 -5.65 -1.91 13.01
CA ASN A 45 -4.78 -2.56 13.98
C ASN A 45 -4.65 -4.07 13.69
N GLY A 46 -3.42 -4.60 13.76
CA GLY A 46 -3.11 -6.00 13.44
C GLY A 46 -3.00 -6.35 11.96
N LYS A 47 -3.40 -5.47 11.02
CA LYS A 47 -3.34 -5.74 9.57
C LYS A 47 -2.06 -5.22 8.87
N HIS A 48 -1.21 -4.47 9.58
CA HIS A 48 -0.02 -3.83 9.00
C HIS A 48 1.03 -4.82 8.46
N GLU A 49 1.27 -5.97 9.10
CA GLU A 49 2.22 -6.98 8.61
C GLU A 49 1.72 -7.64 7.31
N GLU A 50 0.41 -7.92 7.24
CA GLU A 50 -0.21 -8.45 6.02
C GLU A 50 -0.15 -7.42 4.88
N LEU A 51 -0.48 -6.15 5.15
CA LEU A 51 -0.36 -5.07 4.19
C LEU A 51 1.08 -4.93 3.67
N LYS A 52 2.07 -5.03 4.56
CA LYS A 52 3.49 -4.97 4.23
C LYS A 52 3.93 -6.14 3.35
N ALA A 53 3.41 -7.34 3.58
CA ALA A 53 3.68 -8.50 2.72
C ALA A 53 3.11 -8.30 1.32
N ARG A 54 1.84 -7.88 1.22
CA ARG A 54 1.17 -7.60 -0.06
C ARG A 54 1.85 -6.49 -0.85
N LEU A 55 2.26 -5.41 -0.17
CA LEU A 55 3.02 -4.32 -0.78
C LEU A 55 4.36 -4.83 -1.35
N LYS A 56 5.08 -5.68 -0.62
CA LYS A 56 6.33 -6.29 -1.12
C LYS A 56 6.09 -7.12 -2.37
N ASP A 57 4.98 -7.86 -2.45
CA ASP A 57 4.67 -8.68 -3.62
C ASP A 57 4.27 -7.81 -4.82
N ALA A 58 3.42 -6.80 -4.63
CA ALA A 58 3.07 -5.83 -5.69
C ALA A 58 4.29 -5.10 -6.26
N LEU A 59 5.28 -4.79 -5.42
CA LEU A 59 6.53 -4.17 -5.86
C LEU A 59 7.42 -5.11 -6.68
N LYS A 60 7.38 -6.43 -6.44
CA LYS A 60 8.15 -7.40 -7.25
C LYS A 60 7.63 -7.47 -8.69
N ASP A 61 6.31 -7.45 -8.85
CA ASP A 61 5.68 -7.48 -10.18
C ASP A 61 6.00 -6.20 -10.97
N THR A 62 6.03 -5.05 -10.28
CA THR A 62 6.34 -3.75 -10.89
C THR A 62 7.81 -3.62 -11.34
N VAL A 63 8.75 -4.33 -10.70
CA VAL A 63 10.19 -4.25 -11.00
C VAL A 63 10.63 -5.20 -12.13
N ARG A 64 9.79 -6.17 -12.52
CA ARG A 64 10.13 -7.18 -13.54
C ARG A 64 10.08 -6.69 -14.99
N GLU A 65 9.51 -5.51 -15.28
CA GLU A 65 9.49 -4.93 -16.62
C GLU A 65 10.62 -3.89 -16.76
N PRO A 66 11.89 -4.33 -16.94
CA PRO A 66 12.63 -3.90 -18.13
C PRO A 66 13.73 -4.90 -18.59
N GLU A 67 13.42 -6.19 -18.83
CA GLU A 67 14.38 -7.11 -19.50
C GLU A 67 13.72 -7.91 -20.64
N GLU A 68 12.95 -7.26 -21.51
CA GLU A 68 12.63 -7.79 -22.85
C GLU A 68 12.78 -6.69 -23.91
N SER A 69 14.04 -6.34 -24.20
CA SER A 69 14.43 -5.68 -25.46
C SER A 69 15.82 -6.17 -25.87
N GLU A 70 15.98 -7.49 -25.96
CA GLU A 70 16.94 -8.09 -26.90
C GLU A 70 16.31 -8.01 -28.30
N SER A 71 16.64 -6.95 -29.04
CA SER A 71 16.61 -7.01 -30.50
C SER A 71 18.04 -7.25 -30.96
N GLU A 72 18.37 -8.52 -31.14
CA GLU A 72 19.50 -8.93 -31.98
C GLU A 72 19.17 -8.57 -33.43
N GLY A 73 20.07 -7.82 -34.07
CA GLY A 73 20.03 -7.47 -35.49
C GLY A 73 21.34 -6.85 -35.94
#